data_AF-A0A1C5V8Y0-F1
#
_entry.id   AF-A0A1C5V8Y0-F1
#
_cell.length_a   1.000
_cell.length_b   1.000
_cell.length_c   1.000
_cell.angle_alpha   90.00
_cell.angle_beta   90.00
_cell.angle_gamma   90.00
#
_symmetry.space_group_name_H-M   'P 1'
#
loop_
_entity.id
_entity.type
_entity.pdbx_description
1 polymer ?
#
loop_
_entity_poly.entity_id
_entity_poly.type
_entity_poly.pdbx_seq_one_letter_code
_entity_poly.pdbx_strand_id
1 'polypeptide(L)' 'MTDRQVLRYTQLCKRRMDILLHSGASWLPEYEAELKSIDQELKELSEAKEAAHKARERRVKA' A
#
# COMPACT_ATOMS: atom_id res chain seq x y z
N MET A 1 3.29 -12.81 0.69
CA MET A 1 3.71 -11.75 -0.26
C MET A 1 5.06 -12.11 -0.84
N THR A 2 5.30 -11.76 -2.09
CA THR A 2 6.62 -11.85 -2.73
C THR A 2 7.44 -10.58 -2.45
N ASP A 3 8.76 -10.63 -2.66
CA ASP A 3 9.64 -9.45 -2.49
C ASP A 3 9.21 -8.28 -3.38
N ARG A 4 8.72 -8.57 -4.59
CA ARG A 4 8.17 -7.55 -5.50
C ARG A 4 6.92 -6.88 -4.93
N GLN A 5 6.03 -7.65 -4.30
CA GLN A 5 4.83 -7.10 -3.64
C GLN A 5 5.20 -6.25 -2.42
N VAL A 6 6.21 -6.64 -1.65
CA VAL A 6 6.72 -5.85 -0.53
C VAL A 6 7.34 -4.54 -1.02
N LEU A 7 8.21 -4.60 -2.03
CA LEU A 7 8.80 -3.41 -2.65
C LEU A 7 7.71 -2.46 -3.15
N ARG A 8 6.73 -2.97 -3.90
CA ARG A 8 5.61 -2.18 -4.41
C ARG A 8 4.81 -1.52 -3.28
N TYR A 9 4.47 -2.28 -2.24
CA TYR A 9 3.77 -1.75 -1.06
C TYR A 9 4.53 -0.57 -0.43
N THR A 10 5.84 -0.72 -0.21
CA THR A 10 6.65 0.36 0.39
C THR A 10 6.72 1.61 -0.51
N GLN A 11 6.80 1.43 -1.83
CA GLN A 11 6.79 2.54 -2.79
C GLN A 11 5.46 3.29 -2.79
N LEU A 12 4.34 2.57 -2.74
CA LEU A 12 3.00 3.16 -2.66
C LEU A 12 2.81 3.93 -1.36
N CYS A 13 3.24 3.38 -0.22
CA CYS A 13 3.21 4.10 1.06
C CYS A 13 4.02 5.39 1.00
N LYS A 14 5.24 5.34 0.45
CA LYS A 14 6.08 6.53 0.26
C LYS A 14 5.36 7.58 -0.60
N ARG A 15 4.86 7.19 -1.77
CA ARG A 15 4.19 8.11 -2.68
C ARG A 15 2.94 8.73 -2.07
N ARG A 16 2.15 7.93 -1.36
CA ARG A 16 0.97 8.42 -0.63
C ARG A 16 1.34 9.50 0.38
N MET A 17 2.40 9.29 1.16
CA MET A 17 2.90 10.28 2.11
C MET A 17 3.38 11.54 1.40
N ASP A 18 4.14 11.39 0.31
CA ASP A 18 4.62 12.52 -0.49
C ASP A 18 3.45 13.38 -1.00
N ILE A 19 2.37 12.76 -1.50
CA ILE A 19 1.17 13.47 -1.95
C ILE A 19 0.47 14.18 -0.78
N LEU A 20 0.30 13.52 0.36
CA LEU A 20 -0.36 14.11 1.53
C LEU A 20 0.40 15.32 2.09
N LEU A 21 1.72 15.39 1.87
CA LEU A 21 2.52 16.57 2.20
C LEU A 21 2.24 17.76 1.27
N HIS A 22 1.72 17.55 0.05
CA HIS A 22 1.31 18.60 -0.88
C HIS A 22 -0.09 19.14 -0.56
N SER A 23 -0.31 19.59 0.67
CA SER A 23 -1.58 20.18 1.11
C SER A 23 -1.71 21.66 0.73
N GLY A 24 -2.95 22.18 0.69
CA GLY A 24 -3.22 23.59 0.45
C GLY A 24 -2.87 24.04 -0.97
N ALA A 25 -2.08 25.11 -1.11
CA ALA A 25 -1.75 25.70 -2.41
C ALA A 25 -0.88 24.79 -3.30
N SER A 26 -0.19 23.80 -2.72
CA SER A 26 0.64 22.83 -3.44
C SER A 26 -0.16 21.63 -3.98
N TRP A 27 -1.46 21.57 -3.69
CA TRP A 27 -2.32 20.49 -4.13
C TRP A 27 -2.59 20.57 -5.64
N LEU A 28 -2.41 19.44 -6.33
CA LEU A 28 -2.76 19.28 -7.73
C LEU A 28 -4.02 18.40 -7.86
N PRO A 29 -4.98 18.72 -8.76
CA PRO A 29 -6.19 17.92 -8.96
C PRO A 29 -5.91 16.44 -9.26
N GLU A 30 -4.81 16.15 -9.95
CA GLU A 30 -4.36 14.81 -10.33
C GLU A 30 -4.06 13.93 -9.11
N TYR A 31 -3.70 14.53 -7.97
CA TYR A 31 -3.43 13.81 -6.73
C TYR A 31 -4.65 13.09 -6.17
N GLU A 32 -5.87 13.57 -6.45
CA GLU A 32 -7.08 12.87 -6.01
C GLU A 32 -7.21 11.51 -6.71
N ALA A 33 -7.04 11.49 -8.03
CA ALA A 33 -7.11 10.26 -8.82
C ALA A 33 -5.94 9.32 -8.47
N GLU A 34 -4.74 9.87 -8.30
CA GLU A 34 -3.57 9.11 -7.90
C GLU A 34 -3.75 8.46 -6.51
N LEU A 35 -4.25 9.21 -5.52
CA LEU A 35 -4.53 8.67 -4.19
C LEU A 35 -5.55 7.54 -4.21
N LYS A 36 -6.64 7.68 -4.99
CA LYS A 36 -7.64 6.61 -5.14
C LYS A 36 -7.02 5.33 -5.69
N SER A 37 -6.15 5.45 -6.70
CA SER A 37 -5.41 4.31 -7.24
C SER A 37 -4.47 3.68 -6.21
N ILE A 38 -3.73 4.52 -5.46
CA ILE A 38 -2.80 4.06 -4.43
C ILE A 38 -3.54 3.33 -3.31
N ASP A 39 -4.63 3.89 -2.81
CA ASP A 39 -5.42 3.31 -1.73
C ASP A 39 -6.03 1.96 -2.14
N GLN A 40 -6.52 1.85 -3.37
CA GLN A 40 -7.02 0.58 -3.91
C GLN A 40 -5.92 -0.49 -3.99
N GLU A 41 -4.75 -0.16 -4.53
CA GLU A 41 -3.64 -1.12 -4.65
C GLU A 41 -3.07 -1.51 -3.27
N LEU A 42 -2.99 -0.56 -2.33
CA LEU A 42 -2.58 -0.82 -0.95
C LEU A 42 -3.56 -1.76 -0.23
N LYS A 43 -4.87 -1.66 -0.51
CA LYS A 43 -5.88 -2.57 0.04
C LYS A 43 -5.62 -4.01 -0.42
N GLU A 44 -5.45 -4.23 -1.72
CA GLU A 44 -5.17 -5.55 -2.30
C GLU A 44 -3.89 -6.17 -1.74
N LEU A 45 -2.81 -5.38 -1.64
CA LEU A 45 -1.56 -5.82 -1.05
C LEU A 45 -1.67 -6.11 0.46
N SER A 46 -2.53 -5.39 1.18
CA SER A 46 -2.80 -5.63 2.60
C SER A 46 -3.53 -6.95 2.83
N GLU A 47 -4.47 -7.31 1.95
CA GLU A 47 -5.12 -8.62 1.97
C GLU A 47 -4.12 -9.75 1.69
N ALA A 48 -3.21 -9.56 0.72
CA ALA A 48 -2.14 -10.51 0.43
C ALA A 48 -1.13 -10.66 1.59
N LYS A 49 -0.84 -9.56 2.31
CA LYS A 49 -0.05 -9.56 3.55
C LYS A 49 -0.72 -10.41 4.62
N GLU A 50 -2.00 -10.17 4.86
CA GLU A 50 -2.78 -10.86 5.89
C GLU A 50 -2.91 -12.36 5.61
N ALA A 51 -3.16 -12.73 4.35
CA ALA A 51 -3.18 -14.12 3.93
C ALA A 51 -1.83 -14.82 4.19
N ALA A 52 -0.71 -14.14 3.90
CA ALA A 52 0.62 -14.67 4.17
C ALA A 52 0.89 -14.80 5.68
N HIS A 53 0.43 -13.84 6.50
CA HIS A 53 0.55 -13.90 7.95
C HIS A 53 -0.20 -15.10 8.52
N LYS A 54 -1.48 -15.27 8.15
CA LYS A 54 -2.31 -16.41 8.56
C LYS A 54 -1.71 -17.75 8.14
N ALA A 55 -1.15 -17.85 6.93
CA ALA A 55 -0.48 -19.05 6.46
C ALA A 55 0.76 -19.38 7.32
N ARG A 56 1.54 -18.37 7.70
CA ARG A 56 2.69 -18.53 8.61
C ARG A 56 2.24 -18.99 9.99
N GLU A 57 1.21 -18.39 10.57
CA GLU A 57 0.68 -18.79 11.88
C GLU A 57 0.21 -20.25 11.90
N ARG A 58 -0.50 -20.69 10.85
CA ARG A 58 -0.92 -22.10 10.71
C ARG A 58 0.27 -23.06 10.66
N ARG A 59 1.34 -22.68 9.96
CA ARG A 59 2.58 -23.48 9.87
C ARG A 59 3.35 -23.56 11.19
N VAL A 60 3.29 -22.52 12.03
CA VAL A 60 3.97 -22.50 13.34
C VAL A 60 3.19 -23.30 14.39
N LYS A 61 1.87 -23.43 14.22
CA LYS A 61 0.97 -24.14 15.14
C LYS A 61 0.77 -25.63 14.81
N ALA A 62 1.21 -26.08 13.64
CA ALA A 62 1.18 -27.47 13.19
C ALA A 62 2.48 -28.17 13.54
#